data_AF-L8MZ25-F1
#
_entry.id   AF-L8MZ25-F1
#
_cell.length_a   1.000
_cell.length_b   1.000
_cell.length_c   1.000
_cell.angle_alpha   90.00
_cell.angle_beta   90.00
_cell.angle_gamma   90.00
#
_symmetry.space_group_name_H-M   'P 1'
#
loop_
_entity.id
_entity.type
_entity.pdbx_description
1 polymer ?
#
loop_
_entity_poly.entity_id
_entity_poly.type
_entity_poly.pdbx_seq_one_letter_code
_entity_poly.pdbx_strand_id
1 'polypeptide(L)'
;MSNLKNAMSTLLKPSSLLPKGMRIQQINHLTLFKFTDELGDRLQTLLDKKKADALTPTENFELEAIGELDEIFSYINAAIAMNSLKMN
;
A
#
# COMPACT_ATOMS: atom_id res chain seq x y z
N MET A 1 -32.21 4.95 -9.54
CA MET A 1 -31.40 4.03 -8.70
C MET A 1 -29.99 3.78 -9.28
N SER A 2 -29.35 4.79 -9.89
CA SER A 2 -28.10 4.64 -10.67
C SER A 2 -26.84 5.20 -10.00
N ASN A 3 -26.95 6.00 -8.94
CA ASN A 3 -25.78 6.65 -8.30
C ASN A 3 -25.08 5.79 -7.23
N LEU A 4 -25.69 4.72 -6.74
CA LEU A 4 -25.07 3.88 -5.71
C LEU A 4 -24.06 2.88 -6.29
N LYS A 5 -24.27 2.43 -7.53
CA LYS A 5 -23.35 1.52 -8.23
C LYS A 5 -22.05 2.20 -8.65
N ASN A 6 -22.08 3.50 -8.96
CA ASN A 6 -20.90 4.26 -9.38
C ASN A 6 -19.99 4.67 -8.20
N ALA A 7 -20.55 4.78 -6.99
CA ALA A 7 -19.80 5.05 -5.76
C ALA A 7 -19.05 3.81 -5.24
N MET A 8 -19.62 2.61 -5.48
CA MET A 8 -18.95 1.34 -5.19
C MET A 8 -17.83 1.02 -6.18
N SER A 9 -17.79 1.63 -7.38
CA SER A 9 -16.71 1.42 -8.37
C SER A 9 -15.59 2.47 -8.33
N THR A 10 -15.72 3.51 -7.50
CA THR A 10 -14.60 4.37 -7.08
C THR A 10 -13.75 3.73 -5.96
N LEU A 11 -13.92 2.41 -5.77
CA LEU A 11 -13.02 1.47 -5.14
C LEU A 11 -11.60 2.02 -5.01
N LEU A 12 -11.20 2.24 -3.75
CA LEU A 12 -9.91 2.73 -3.30
C LEU A 12 -8.79 2.36 -4.28
N LYS A 13 -8.43 3.28 -5.17
CA LYS A 13 -7.27 3.07 -6.03
C LYS A 13 -6.03 3.05 -5.13
N PRO A 14 -5.03 2.18 -5.38
CA PRO A 14 -3.76 2.22 -4.66
C PRO A 14 -3.17 3.63 -4.63
N SER A 15 -3.26 4.35 -5.75
CA SER A 15 -2.77 5.73 -5.88
C SER A 15 -3.44 6.73 -4.94
N SER A 16 -4.69 6.47 -4.50
CA SER A 16 -5.40 7.33 -3.55
C SER A 16 -4.81 7.26 -2.14
N LEU A 17 -4.07 6.20 -1.83
CA LEU A 17 -3.41 6.00 -0.54
C LEU A 17 -2.03 6.68 -0.50
N LEU A 18 -1.41 7.01 -1.64
CA LEU A 18 -0.07 7.61 -1.70
C LEU A 18 0.09 8.89 -0.85
N PRO A 19 -0.85 9.87 -0.86
CA PRO A 19 -0.65 11.13 -0.14
C PRO A 19 -0.52 10.99 1.38
N LYS A 20 -1.11 9.94 1.97
CA LYS A 20 -1.10 9.68 3.42
C LYS A 20 -0.34 8.42 3.81
N GLY A 21 -0.15 7.53 2.84
CA GLY A 21 0.36 6.19 3.03
C GLY A 21 1.81 6.02 2.64
N MET A 22 2.41 6.97 1.92
CA MET A 22 3.80 6.87 1.48
C MET A 22 4.72 7.74 2.33
N ARG A 23 5.81 7.14 2.81
CA ARG A 23 6.94 7.81 3.41
C ARG A 23 8.20 7.49 2.62
N ILE A 24 9.03 8.52 2.39
CA ILE A 24 10.38 8.35 1.86
C ILE A 24 11.35 8.23 3.03
N GLN A 25 12.23 7.23 2.99
CA GLN A 25 13.27 7.03 3.98
C GLN A 25 14.63 6.86 3.30
N GLN A 26 15.61 7.62 3.73
CA GLN A 26 17.00 7.39 3.32
C GLN A 26 17.64 6.35 4.24
N ILE A 27 18.19 5.29 3.64
CA ILE A 27 18.95 4.25 4.32
C ILE A 27 20.30 4.16 3.61
N ASN A 28 21.36 4.58 4.31
CA ASN A 28 22.70 4.78 3.73
C ASN A 28 22.65 5.77 2.56
N HIS A 29 22.94 5.31 1.34
CA HIS A 29 22.87 6.09 0.10
C HIS A 29 21.60 5.82 -0.72
N LEU A 30 20.68 4.99 -0.21
CA LEU A 30 19.46 4.61 -0.91
C LEU A 30 18.28 5.44 -0.43
N THR A 31 17.50 5.95 -1.38
CA THR A 31 16.20 6.58 -1.11
C THR A 31 15.13 5.52 -1.32
N LEU A 32 14.56 4.99 -0.24
CA LEU A 32 13.58 3.91 -0.29
C LEU A 32 12.19 4.42 0.07
N PHE A 33 11.18 3.75 -0.47
CA PHE A 33 9.76 4.00 -0.23
C PHE A 33 9.23 3.01 0.80
N LYS A 34 8.45 3.50 1.76
CA LYS A 34 7.80 2.69 2.79
C LYS A 34 6.41 3.23 3.07
N PHE A 35 5.63 2.43 3.80
CA PHE A 35 4.39 2.93 4.37
C PHE A 35 4.65 3.94 5.50
N THR A 36 3.69 4.83 5.70
CA THR A 36 3.56 5.59 6.95
C THR A 36 3.11 4.65 8.07
N ASP A 37 3.39 5.03 9.32
CA ASP A 37 2.96 4.25 10.49
C ASP A 37 1.43 4.07 10.50
N GLU A 38 0.68 5.12 10.13
CA GLU A 38 -0.79 5.07 9.99
C GLU A 38 -1.25 3.99 9.01
N LEU A 39 -0.64 3.90 7.82
CA LEU A 39 -1.04 2.91 6.82
C LEU A 39 -0.55 1.49 7.20
N GLY A 40 0.61 1.39 7.86
CA GLY A 40 1.12 0.14 8.41
C GLY A 40 0.21 -0.43 9.51
N ASP A 41 -0.22 0.40 10.46
CA ASP A 41 -1.14 0.03 11.53
C ASP A 41 -2.52 -0.37 10.96
N ARG A 42 -2.98 0.35 9.93
CA ARG A 42 -4.22 0.00 9.22
C ARG A 42 -4.13 -1.36 8.54
N LEU A 43 -3.02 -1.62 7.83
CA LEU A 43 -2.75 -2.92 7.21
C LEU A 43 -2.77 -4.04 8.26
N GLN A 44 -2.08 -3.84 9.39
CA GLN A 44 -2.05 -4.81 10.47
C GLN A 44 -3.46 -5.11 11.01
N THR A 45 -4.27 -4.07 11.24
CA THR A 45 -5.67 -4.20 11.66
C THR A 45 -6.50 -5.01 10.65
N LEU A 46 -6.33 -4.76 9.36
CA LEU A 46 -7.04 -5.47 8.29
C LEU A 46 -6.63 -6.95 8.22
N LEU A 47 -5.33 -7.23 8.39
CA LEU A 47 -4.81 -8.60 8.44
C LEU A 47 -5.33 -9.37 9.64
N ASP A 48 -5.44 -8.74 10.81
CA ASP A 48 -5.97 -9.39 12.00
C ASP A 48 -7.47 -9.65 11.89
N LYS A 49 -8.22 -8.72 11.29
CA LYS A 49 -9.63 -8.97 10.90
C LYS A 49 -9.77 -10.08 9.88
N LYS A 50 -8.85 -10.18 8.90
CA LYS A 50 -8.83 -11.26 7.91
C LYS A 50 -8.68 -12.62 8.57
N LYS A 51 -7.74 -12.74 9.51
CA LYS A 51 -7.52 -13.98 10.28
C LYS A 51 -8.73 -14.39 11.11
N ALA A 52 -9.55 -13.42 11.53
CA ALA A 52 -10.77 -13.64 12.30
C ALA A 52 -12.03 -13.81 11.43
N ASP A 53 -11.88 -13.88 10.09
CA ASP A 53 -12.98 -13.90 9.11
C ASP A 53 -14.00 -12.75 9.31
N ALA A 54 -13.54 -11.62 9.83
CA ALA A 54 -14.35 -10.47 10.21
C ALA A 54 -14.20 -9.27 9.25
N LEU A 55 -13.55 -9.49 8.09
CA LEU A 55 -13.39 -8.46 7.06
C LEU A 55 -14.73 -8.15 6.40
N THR A 56 -15.08 -6.87 6.39
CA THR A 56 -16.17 -6.40 5.53
C THR A 56 -15.71 -6.37 4.06
N PRO A 57 -16.63 -6.43 3.08
CA PRO A 57 -16.26 -6.32 1.66
C PRO A 57 -15.45 -5.05 1.36
N THR A 58 -15.79 -3.92 1.97
CA THR A 58 -15.06 -2.65 1.82
C THR A 58 -13.63 -2.75 2.34
N GLU A 59 -13.44 -3.39 3.49
CA GLU A 59 -12.12 -3.61 4.08
C GLU A 59 -11.28 -4.60 3.27
N ASN A 60 -11.91 -5.59 2.64
CA ASN A 60 -11.20 -6.49 1.74
C ASN A 60 -10.62 -5.74 0.52
N PHE A 61 -11.38 -4.81 -0.06
CA PHE A 61 -10.88 -3.96 -1.13
C PHE A 61 -9.78 -2.99 -0.68
N GLU A 62 -9.89 -2.46 0.53
CA GLU A 62 -8.83 -1.64 1.13
C GLU A 62 -7.54 -2.45 1.30
N LEU A 63 -7.65 -3.68 1.80
CA LEU A 63 -6.53 -4.59 1.96
C LEU A 63 -5.86 -4.92 0.61
N GLU A 64 -6.65 -5.17 -0.43
CA GLU A 64 -6.15 -5.38 -1.80
C GLU A 64 -5.40 -4.16 -2.31
N ALA A 65 -5.96 -2.96 -2.16
CA ALA A 65 -5.32 -1.71 -2.59
C ALA A 65 -4.00 -1.41 -1.85
N ILE A 66 -3.93 -1.72 -0.55
CA ILE A 66 -2.69 -1.61 0.23
C ILE A 66 -1.66 -2.65 -0.23
N GLY A 67 -2.10 -3.88 -0.51
CA GLY A 67 -1.23 -4.95 -1.02
C GLY A 67 -0.60 -4.59 -2.36
N GLU A 68 -1.38 -4.03 -3.29
CA GLU A 68 -0.85 -3.55 -4.58
C GLU A 68 0.20 -2.43 -4.40
N LEU A 69 0.00 -1.52 -3.44
CA LEU A 69 1.01 -0.51 -3.12
C LEU A 69 2.31 -1.12 -2.57
N ASP A 70 2.20 -2.17 -1.74
CA ASP A 70 3.35 -2.83 -1.14
C ASP A 70 4.23 -3.50 -2.22
N GLU A 71 3.58 -4.14 -3.20
CA GLU A 71 4.25 -4.72 -4.36
C GLU A 71 4.97 -3.65 -5.19
N ILE A 72 4.32 -2.50 -5.44
CA ILE A 72 4.92 -1.37 -6.16
C ILE A 72 6.15 -0.83 -5.41
N PHE A 73 6.04 -0.61 -4.11
CA PHE A 73 7.16 -0.13 -3.29
C PHE A 73 8.29 -1.14 -3.25
N SER A 74 7.99 -2.42 -3.10
CA SER A 74 8.98 -3.51 -3.13
C SER A 74 9.73 -3.54 -4.46
N TYR A 75 9.03 -3.42 -5.59
CA TYR A 75 9.66 -3.37 -6.91
C TYR A 75 10.57 -2.15 -7.07
N ILE A 76 10.10 -0.95 -6.71
CA ILE A 76 10.89 0.29 -6.82
C ILE A 76 12.13 0.20 -5.92
N ASN A 77 11.96 -0.25 -4.67
CA ASN A 77 13.07 -0.41 -3.73
C ASN A 77 14.10 -1.42 -4.24
N ALA A 78 13.65 -2.55 -4.81
CA ALA A 78 14.54 -3.53 -5.43
C ALA A 78 15.29 -2.94 -6.62
N ALA A 79 14.63 -2.18 -7.49
CA ALA A 79 15.27 -1.51 -8.62
C ALA A 79 16.34 -0.51 -8.18
N ILE A 80 16.06 0.28 -7.13
CA ILE A 80 17.01 1.23 -6.53
C ILE A 80 18.23 0.50 -5.96
N ALA A 81 18.00 -0.57 -5.20
CA ALA A 81 19.08 -1.38 -4.62
C ALA A 81 19.92 -2.10 -5.70
N MET A 82 19.29 -2.62 -6.76
CA MET A 82 20.03 -3.21 -7.87
C MET A 82 20.88 -2.19 -8.62
N ASN A 83 20.36 -0.97 -8.83
CA ASN A 83 21.10 0.08 -9.52
C ASN A 83 22.29 0.58 -8.70
N SER A 84 22.16 0.67 -7.37
CA SER A 84 23.28 1.04 -6.50
C SER A 84 24.40 0.00 -6.48
N LEU A 85 24.07 -1.29 -6.61
CA LEU A 85 25.07 -2.36 -6.66
C LEU A 85 25.90 -2.36 -7.95
N LYS A 86 25.36 -1.83 -9.06
CA LYS A 86 26.07 -1.75 -10.35
C LYS A 86 27.09 -0.60 -10.41
N MET A 87 27.07 0.31 -9.45
CA MET A 87 27.94 1.50 -9.40
C MET A 87 29.15 1.36 -8.46
N ASN A 88 29.31 0.19 -7.84
CA ASN A 88 30.49 -0.21 -7.05
C ASN A 88 31.32 -1.24 -7.81
#